data_AF-A0A7X3I2L5-F1
#
_entry.id   AF-A0A7X3I2L5-F1
#
_cell.length_a   1.000
_cell.length_b   1.000
_cell.length_c   1.000
_cell.angle_alpha   90.00
_cell.angle_beta   90.00
_cell.angle_gamma   90.00
#
_symmetry.space_group_name_H-M   'P 1'
#
loop_
_entity.id
_entity.type
_entity.pdbx_description
1 polymer ?
#
loop_
_entity_poly.entity_id
_entity_poly.type
_entity_poly.pdbx_seq_one_letter_code
_entity_poly.pdbx_strand_id
1 'polypeptide(L)'
;IVHPDVRRMLLTMKALNEGGRAFSSYVAMQLDTAKYSEDAATRKRAEELVALLTPVAKAFLTDMGLETTIHGQQIFGGHGFIREWGQEQLIRDCRIT
;
A
#
# COMPACT_ATOMS: atom_id res chain seq x y z
N ILE A 1 9.15 8.56 -21.02
CA ILE A 1 8.30 9.55 -20.30
C ILE A 1 9.08 10.83 -20.10
N VAL A 2 8.63 11.92 -20.74
CA VAL A 2 9.37 13.19 -20.82
C VAL A 2 8.74 14.30 -19.98
N HIS A 3 7.45 14.20 -19.65
CA HIS A 3 6.76 15.21 -18.84
C HIS A 3 7.11 15.05 -17.35
N PRO A 4 7.64 16.10 -16.69
CA PRO A 4 8.07 16.02 -15.30
C PRO A 4 6.97 15.58 -14.33
N ASP A 5 5.74 16.07 -14.51
CA ASP A 5 4.63 15.77 -13.59
C ASP A 5 4.15 14.32 -13.72
N VAL A 6 4.05 13.78 -14.94
CA VAL A 6 3.74 12.36 -15.18
C VAL A 6 4.82 11.46 -14.54
N ARG A 7 6.10 11.85 -14.68
CA ARG A 7 7.21 11.12 -14.04
C ARG A 7 7.10 11.19 -12.50
N ARG A 8 6.78 12.35 -11.94
CA ARG A 8 6.58 12.54 -10.50
C ARG A 8 5.47 11.62 -9.99
N MET A 9 4.29 11.63 -10.61
CA MET A 9 3.17 10.76 -10.21
C MET A 9 3.55 9.28 -10.29
N LEU A 10 4.18 8.84 -11.38
CA LEU A 10 4.62 7.45 -11.53
C LEU A 10 5.66 7.04 -10.49
N LEU A 11 6.60 7.93 -10.14
CA LEU A 11 7.58 7.65 -9.09
C LEU A 11 6.94 7.63 -7.71
N THR A 12 5.96 8.50 -7.44
CA THR A 12 5.15 8.44 -6.21
C THR A 12 4.42 7.11 -6.10
N MET A 13 3.69 6.70 -7.15
CA MET A 13 2.99 5.40 -7.18
C MET A 13 3.97 4.24 -6.97
N LYS A 14 5.13 4.27 -7.63
CA LYS A 14 6.17 3.25 -7.48
C LYS A 14 6.66 3.17 -6.03
N ALA A 15 7.06 4.29 -5.45
CA ALA A 15 7.60 4.34 -4.09
C ALA A 15 6.57 3.86 -3.05
N LEU A 16 5.31 4.28 -3.18
CA LEU A 16 4.23 3.82 -2.31
C LEU A 16 3.95 2.33 -2.46
N ASN A 17 3.91 1.81 -3.70
CA ASN A 17 3.65 0.39 -3.95
C ASN A 17 4.78 -0.52 -3.47
N GLU A 18 6.04 -0.14 -3.71
CA GLU A 18 7.20 -0.93 -3.27
C GLU A 18 7.41 -0.83 -1.76
N GLY A 19 7.34 0.39 -1.21
CA GLY A 19 7.44 0.62 0.24
C GLY A 19 6.29 -0.02 1.02
N GLY A 20 5.06 0.10 0.52
CA GLY A 20 3.89 -0.50 1.15
C GLY A 20 3.94 -2.03 1.16
N ARG A 21 4.45 -2.64 0.09
CA ARG A 21 4.69 -4.09 0.03
C ARG A 21 5.78 -4.54 1.00
N ALA A 22 6.90 -3.80 1.07
CA ALA A 22 7.97 -4.11 2.02
C ALA A 22 7.45 -4.01 3.47
N PHE A 23 6.66 -2.98 3.77
CA PHE A 23 6.08 -2.79 5.09
C PHE A 23 5.06 -3.89 5.45
N SER A 24 4.14 -4.24 4.54
CA SER A 24 3.17 -5.30 4.81
C SER A 24 3.84 -6.67 4.96
N SER A 25 4.86 -6.97 4.16
CA SER A 25 5.68 -8.18 4.33
C SER A 25 6.44 -8.18 5.66
N TYR A 26 6.95 -7.04 6.12
CA TYR A 26 7.58 -6.93 7.43
C TYR A 26 6.59 -7.20 8.57
N VAL A 27 5.37 -6.63 8.52
CA VAL A 27 4.32 -6.91 9.52
C VAL A 27 3.92 -8.38 9.49
N ALA A 28 3.81 -9.00 8.31
CA ALA A 28 3.54 -10.44 8.18
C ALA A 28 4.65 -11.30 8.81
N MET A 29 5.91 -10.94 8.63
CA MET A 29 7.04 -11.62 9.28
C MET A 29 6.98 -11.50 10.81
N GLN A 30 6.56 -10.35 11.34
CA GLN A 30 6.35 -10.20 12.79
C GLN A 30 5.16 -11.04 13.28
N LEU A 31 4.09 -11.17 12.52
CA LEU A 31 2.97 -12.07 12.84
C LEU A 31 3.42 -13.53 12.95
N ASP A 32 4.21 -14.01 11.99
CA ASP A 32 4.77 -15.36 12.05
C ASP A 32 5.72 -15.53 13.23
N THR A 33 6.58 -14.54 13.49
CA THR A 33 7.50 -14.57 14.64
C THR A 33 6.75 -14.61 15.97
N ALA A 34 5.69 -13.80 16.12
CA ALA A 34 4.83 -13.78 17.29
C ALA A 34 4.10 -15.12 17.50
N LYS A 35 3.79 -15.84 16.42
CA LYS A 35 3.05 -17.11 16.50
C LYS A 35 3.95 -18.33 16.70
N TYR A 36 5.12 -18.34 16.06
CA TYR A 36 5.92 -19.55 15.89
C TYR A 36 7.30 -19.51 16.56
N SER A 37 7.77 -18.35 17.06
CA SER A 37 9.06 -18.28 17.75
C SER A 37 9.05 -19.10 19.05
N GLU A 38 10.05 -19.99 19.20
CA GLU A 38 10.29 -20.74 20.43
C GLU A 38 10.93 -19.87 21.53
N ASP A 39 11.70 -18.84 21.14
CA ASP A 39 12.24 -17.86 22.08
C ASP A 39 11.15 -16.90 22.58
N ALA A 40 10.93 -16.90 23.90
CA ALA A 40 9.90 -16.12 24.55
C ALA A 40 10.14 -14.61 24.46
N ALA A 41 11.41 -14.16 24.48
CA ALA A 41 11.74 -12.74 24.39
C ALA A 41 11.44 -12.20 22.99
N THR A 42 11.87 -12.93 21.95
CA THR A 42 11.58 -12.63 20.55
C THR A 42 10.09 -12.63 20.27
N ARG A 43 9.36 -13.64 20.77
CA ARG A 43 7.91 -13.74 20.62
C ARG A 43 7.19 -12.52 21.20
N LYS A 44 7.50 -12.16 22.45
CA LYS A 44 6.89 -11.00 23.13
C LYS A 44 7.14 -9.69 22.37
N ARG A 45 8.38 -9.48 21.91
CA ARG A 45 8.71 -8.28 21.11
C ARG A 45 7.91 -8.23 19.80
N ALA A 46 7.78 -9.37 19.11
CA ALA A 46 7.00 -9.45 17.88
C ALA A 46 5.52 -9.17 18.13
N GLU A 47 4.93 -9.68 19.22
CA GLU A 47 3.55 -9.37 19.63
C GLU A 47 3.34 -7.86 19.84
N GLU A 48 4.25 -7.19 20.54
CA GLU A 48 4.20 -5.73 20.76
C GLU A 48 4.28 -4.96 19.43
N LEU A 49 5.17 -5.39 18.52
CA LEU A 49 5.28 -4.79 17.19
C LEU A 49 4.02 -5.00 16.35
N VAL A 50 3.45 -6.21 16.35
CA VAL A 50 2.22 -6.52 15.62
C VAL A 50 1.07 -5.66 16.13
N ALA A 51 0.92 -5.54 17.44
CA ALA A 51 -0.14 -4.75 18.07
C ALA A 51 -0.09 -3.28 17.64
N LEU A 52 1.12 -2.73 17.52
CA LEU A 52 1.34 -1.36 17.04
C LEU A 52 1.17 -1.23 15.53
N LEU A 53 1.80 -2.11 14.76
CA LEU A 53 1.99 -1.92 13.32
C LEU A 53 0.81 -2.38 12.47
N THR A 54 -0.01 -3.32 12.94
CA THR A 54 -1.20 -3.77 12.19
C THR A 54 -2.19 -2.63 11.90
N PRO A 55 -2.62 -1.81 12.88
CA PRO A 55 -3.49 -0.67 12.57
C PRO A 55 -2.81 0.40 11.72
N VAL A 56 -1.50 0.60 11.88
CA VAL A 56 -0.71 1.53 11.05
C VAL A 56 -0.68 1.05 9.60
N ALA A 57 -0.37 -0.23 9.38
CA ALA A 57 -0.39 -0.85 8.06
C ALA A 57 -1.78 -0.76 7.43
N LYS A 58 -2.84 -0.98 8.22
CA LYS A 58 -4.19 -0.84 7.71
C LYS A 58 -4.47 0.58 7.24
N ALA A 59 -4.40 1.56 8.13
CA ALA A 59 -4.77 2.95 7.82
C ALA A 59 -3.87 3.56 6.73
N PHE A 60 -2.55 3.36 6.83
CA PHE A 60 -1.62 3.96 5.88
C PHE A 60 -1.76 3.36 4.48
N LEU A 61 -1.87 2.03 4.36
CA LEU A 61 -1.92 1.38 3.04
C LEU A 61 -3.27 1.60 2.34
N THR A 62 -4.37 1.74 3.07
CA THR A 62 -5.68 2.05 2.47
C THR A 62 -5.71 3.48 1.92
N ASP A 63 -5.23 4.46 2.70
CA ASP A 63 -5.19 5.85 2.28
C ASP A 63 -4.24 6.04 1.09
N MET A 64 -3.04 5.49 1.16
CA MET A 64 -2.05 5.58 0.08
C MET A 64 -2.43 4.74 -1.15
N GLY A 65 -3.18 3.65 -0.95
CA GLY A 65 -3.76 2.86 -2.03
C GLY A 65 -4.72 3.72 -2.86
N LEU A 66 -5.63 4.44 -2.21
CA LEU A 66 -6.55 5.36 -2.89
C LEU A 66 -5.80 6.47 -3.64
N GLU A 67 -4.87 7.16 -3.00
CA GLU A 67 -4.06 8.22 -3.65
C GLU A 67 -3.31 7.68 -4.89
N THR A 68 -2.78 6.46 -4.80
CA THR A 68 -2.09 5.78 -5.91
C THR A 68 -3.04 5.54 -7.10
N THR A 69 -4.29 5.11 -6.83
CA THR A 69 -5.29 4.91 -7.89
C THR A 69 -5.73 6.24 -8.53
N ILE A 70 -5.80 7.32 -7.76
CA ILE A 70 -6.10 8.67 -8.27
C ILE A 70 -4.98 9.15 -9.21
N HIS A 71 -3.71 8.95 -8.83
CA HIS A 71 -2.59 9.22 -9.73
C HIS A 71 -2.64 8.37 -10.99
N GLY A 72 -2.98 7.09 -10.87
CA GLY A 72 -3.19 6.18 -12.01
C GLY A 72 -4.23 6.72 -13.01
N GLN A 73 -5.38 7.16 -12.52
CA GLN A 73 -6.41 7.79 -13.34
C GLN A 73 -5.91 9.07 -14.00
N GLN A 74 -5.22 9.95 -13.26
CA GLN A 74 -4.72 11.23 -13.79
C GLN A 74 -3.69 11.04 -14.92
N ILE A 75 -2.85 9.99 -14.84
CA ILE A 75 -1.86 9.69 -15.88
C ILE A 75 -2.52 9.32 -17.22
N PHE A 76 -3.71 8.73 -17.19
CA PHE A 76 -4.50 8.45 -18.39
C PHE A 76 -5.26 9.68 -18.92
N GLY A 77 -5.25 10.79 -18.17
CA GLY A 77 -6.04 11.98 -18.50
C GLY A 77 -7.53 11.67 -18.62
N GLY A 78 -8.20 12.22 -19.64
CA GLY A 78 -9.63 11.97 -19.87
C GLY A 78 -9.97 10.48 -20.06
N HIS A 79 -9.04 9.68 -20.61
CA HIS A 79 -9.24 8.23 -20.77
C HIS A 79 -9.31 7.49 -19.42
N GLY A 80 -8.77 8.06 -18.35
CA GLY A 80 -8.86 7.49 -17.00
C GLY A 80 -10.28 7.43 -16.43
N PHE A 81 -11.22 8.18 -17.03
CA PHE A 81 -12.65 8.14 -16.67
C PHE A 81 -13.46 7.16 -17.51
N ILE A 82 -12.88 6.58 -18.57
CA ILE A 82 -13.57 5.65 -19.47
C ILE A 82 -13.43 4.23 -18.93
N ARG A 83 -14.56 3.54 -18.78
CA ARG A 83 -14.63 2.20 -18.17
C ARG A 83 -13.74 1.16 -18.84
N GLU A 84 -13.47 1.28 -20.14
CA GLU A 84 -12.65 0.33 -20.90
C GLU A 84 -11.22 0.18 -20.34
N TRP A 85 -10.67 1.23 -19.70
CA TRP A 85 -9.31 1.24 -19.14
C TRP A 85 -9.23 0.78 -17.68
N GLY A 86 -10.37 0.64 -17.00
CA GLY A 86 -10.45 0.12 -15.63
C GLY A 86 -9.91 1.02 -14.51
N GLN A 87 -9.30 2.19 -14.80
CA GLN A 87 -8.77 3.09 -13.76
C GLN A 87 -9.85 3.59 -12.79
N GLU A 88 -11.02 3.95 -13.31
CA GLU A 88 -12.17 4.37 -12.48
C GLU A 88 -12.64 3.25 -11.53
N GLN A 89 -12.53 1.99 -11.98
CA GLN A 89 -12.87 0.85 -11.14
C GLN A 89 -11.91 0.70 -9.96
N LEU A 90 -10.60 0.86 -10.18
CA LEU A 90 -9.62 0.77 -9.10
C LEU A 90 -9.87 1.79 -7.99
N ILE A 91 -10.25 3.03 -8.35
CA ILE A 91 -10.59 4.07 -7.37
C ILE A 91 -11.83 3.67 -6.55
N ARG A 92 -12.89 3.21 -7.22
CA ARG A 92 -14.13 2.79 -6.54
C ARG A 92 -13.88 1.62 -5.60
N ASP A 93 -13.15 0.61 -6.07
CA ASP A 93 -12.91 -0.62 -5.33
C ASP A 93 -11.93 -0.40 -4.16
N CYS A 94 -10.93 0.47 -4.30
CA CYS A 94 -10.05 0.85 -3.19
C CYS A 94 -10.74 1.71 -2.12
N ARG A 95 -11.91 2.31 -2.39
CA ARG A 95 -12.55 3.22 -1.43
C ARG A 95 -13.14 2.51 -0.21
N ILE A 96 -13.45 1.21 -0.31
CA ILE A 96 -14.00 0.42 0.81
C ILE A 96 -12.90 -0.14 1.73
N THR A 97 -11.65 -0.20 1.25
CA THR A 97 -10.58 -0.88 1.99
C THR A 97 -10.24 -0.14 3.25
#